data_AF-A0A0V8JCK4-F1
#
_entry.id   AF-A0A0V8JCK4-F1
#
_cell.length_a   1.000
_cell.length_b   1.000
_cell.length_c   1.000
_cell.angle_alpha   90.00
_cell.angle_beta   90.00
_cell.angle_gamma   90.00
#
_symmetry.space_group_name_H-M   'P 1'
#
loop_
_entity.id
_entity.type
_entity.pdbx_description
1 polymer ?
#
loop_
_entity_poly.entity_id
_entity_poly.type
_entity_poly.pdbx_seq_one_letter_code
_entity_poly.pdbx_strand_id
1 'polypeptide(L)'
;MKLYKWICYLLAVFNVADAFLTFRLLERGGRELNPIMRLLYHFHPLAFLGVKLLFSMLVILLSFLPLRGKYSIFVYLAFGVYLLLMGWHIYILAFLS
;
A
#
# COMPACT_ATOMS: atom_id res chain seq x y z
N MET A 1 -19.13 -6.77 -13.66
CA MET A 1 -17.79 -6.17 -13.38
C MET A 1 -16.73 -7.26 -13.43
N LYS A 2 -15.53 -6.98 -13.95
CA LYS A 2 -14.42 -7.96 -13.97
C LYS A 2 -13.73 -8.03 -12.60
N LEU A 3 -13.30 -9.22 -12.17
CA LEU A 3 -12.71 -9.48 -10.84
C LEU A 3 -11.55 -8.53 -10.49
N TYR A 4 -10.66 -8.24 -11.45
CA TYR A 4 -9.53 -7.34 -11.22
C TYR A 4 -9.93 -5.95 -10.72
N LYS A 5 -11.13 -5.45 -11.06
CA LYS A 5 -11.61 -4.14 -10.60
C LYS A 5 -11.83 -4.12 -9.10
N TRP A 6 -12.44 -5.18 -8.56
CA TRP A 6 -12.61 -5.34 -7.11
C TRP A 6 -11.26 -5.42 -6.39
N ILE A 7 -10.29 -6.10 -7.01
CA ILE A 7 -8.95 -6.20 -6.46
C ILE A 7 -8.22 -4.86 -6.47
N CYS A 8 -8.41 -4.02 -7.49
CA CYS A 8 -7.89 -2.65 -7.46
C CYS A 8 -8.48 -1.86 -6.28
N TYR A 9 -9.78 -1.97 -5.99
CA TYR A 9 -10.35 -1.31 -4.82
C TYR A 9 -9.77 -1.84 -3.51
N LEU A 10 -9.61 -3.16 -3.37
CA LEU A 10 -8.97 -3.76 -2.20
C LEU A 10 -7.50 -3.34 -2.05
N LEU A 11 -6.74 -3.30 -3.15
CA LEU A 11 -5.36 -2.81 -3.17
C LEU A 11 -5.27 -1.35 -2.73
N ALA A 12 -6.20 -0.50 -3.16
CA ALA A 12 -6.25 0.88 -2.73
C ALA A 12 -6.53 0.97 -1.21
N VAL A 13 -7.50 0.21 -0.70
CA VAL A 13 -7.77 0.14 0.75
C VAL A 13 -6.56 -0.37 1.53
N PHE A 14 -5.88 -1.40 1.04
CA PHE A 14 -4.67 -1.93 1.68
C PHE A 14 -3.51 -0.94 1.65
N ASN A 15 -3.32 -0.19 0.57
CA ASN A 15 -2.29 0.84 0.51
C ASN A 15 -2.57 2.01 1.47
N VAL A 16 -3.84 2.39 1.65
CA VAL A 16 -4.26 3.34 2.68
C VAL A 16 -3.98 2.78 4.08
N ALA A 17 -4.38 1.53 4.35
CA ALA A 17 -4.14 0.89 5.65
C ALA A 17 -2.65 0.79 5.97
N ASP A 18 -1.85 0.35 5.00
CA ASP A 18 -0.38 0.29 5.08
C ASP A 18 0.20 1.67 5.39
N ALA A 19 -0.29 2.75 4.77
CA ALA A 19 0.15 4.11 5.09
C ALA A 19 -0.01 4.46 6.58
N PHE A 20 -1.17 4.16 7.17
CA PHE A 20 -1.42 4.43 8.58
C PHE A 20 -0.64 3.49 9.51
N LEU A 21 -0.50 2.21 9.15
CA LEU A 21 0.24 1.24 9.94
C LEU A 21 1.73 1.58 9.96
N THR A 22 2.32 1.86 8.80
CA THR A 22 3.73 2.28 8.73
C THR A 22 3.93 3.61 9.46
N PHE A 23 3.01 4.57 9.32
CA PHE A 23 3.10 5.83 10.05
C PHE A 23 3.14 5.62 11.57
N ARG A 24 2.23 4.80 12.12
CA ARG A 24 2.24 4.43 13.55
C ARG A 24 3.51 3.67 13.95
N LEU A 25 4.01 2.80 13.09
CA LEU A 25 5.24 2.06 13.34
C LEU A 25 6.45 3.00 13.42
N LEU A 26 6.51 4.01 12.54
CA LEU A 26 7.55 5.04 12.54
C LEU A 26 7.47 5.92 13.79
N GLU A 27 6.27 6.28 14.24
CA GLU A 27 6.07 7.01 15.51
C GLU A 27 6.59 6.23 16.73
N ARG A 28 6.55 4.89 16.68
CA ARG A 28 7.08 3.99 17.73
C ARG A 28 8.59 3.69 17.59
N GLY A 29 9.30 4.36 16.68
CA GLY A 29 10.73 4.16 16.47
C GLY A 29 11.09 3.04 15.48
N GLY A 30 10.10 2.51 14.75
CA GLY A 30 10.34 1.63 13.61
C GLY A 30 11.07 2.34 12.46
N ARG A 31 11.53 1.56 11.47
CA ARG A 31 12.24 2.09 10.31
C ARG A 31 11.57 1.67 9.02
N GLU A 32 11.37 2.64 8.14
CA GLU A 32 10.86 2.38 6.78
C GLU A 32 11.97 1.76 5.93
N LEU A 33 11.69 0.58 5.37
CA LEU A 33 12.64 -0.16 4.54
C LEU A 33 12.79 0.46 3.15
N ASN A 34 11.76 1.13 2.64
CA ASN A 34 11.82 1.82 1.37
C ASN A 34 12.62 3.13 1.53
N PRO A 35 13.82 3.24 0.92
CA PRO A 35 14.69 4.39 1.12
C PRO A 35 14.07 5.71 0.63
N ILE A 36 13.23 5.65 -0.41
CA ILE A 36 12.52 6.81 -0.96
C ILE A 36 11.46 7.29 0.04
N MET A 37 10.65 6.38 0.56
CA MET A 37 9.61 6.71 1.55
C MET A 37 10.20 7.18 2.87
N ARG A 38 11.33 6.60 3.29
CA ARG A 38 12.09 7.05 4.45
C ARG A 38 12.58 8.49 4.28
N LEU A 39 13.13 8.84 3.11
CA LEU A 39 13.56 10.21 2.81
C LEU A 39 12.38 11.19 2.83
N LEU A 40 11.25 10.79 2.24
CA LEU A 40 10.00 11.56 2.25
C LEU A 40 9.50 11.83 3.67
N TYR A 41 9.49 10.81 4.53
CA TYR A 41 9.08 10.94 5.93
C TYR A 41 10.02 11.88 6.70
N HIS A 42 11.34 11.78 6.50
CA HIS A 42 12.31 12.68 7.11
C HIS A 42 12.13 14.14 6.67
N PHE A 43 11.74 14.38 5.41
CA PHE A 43 11.44 15.73 4.94
C PHE A 43 10.15 16.28 5.56
N HIS A 44 9.06 15.49 5.47
CA HIS A 44 7.79 15.85 6.11
C HIS A 44 6.91 14.61 6.35
N PRO A 45 6.46 14.32 7.59
CA PRO A 45 5.65 13.13 7.89
C PRO A 45 4.35 13.04 7.08
N LEU A 46 3.69 14.18 6.82
CA LEU A 46 2.49 14.21 5.98
C LEU A 46 2.78 13.95 4.49
N ALA A 47 3.99 14.21 3.99
CA ALA A 47 4.33 13.94 2.60
C ALA A 47 4.38 12.43 2.33
N PHE A 48 4.86 11.64 3.30
CA PHE A 48 4.80 10.18 3.26
C PHE A 48 3.36 9.67 3.11
N LEU A 49 2.43 10.17 3.94
CA LEU A 49 1.01 9.80 3.84
C LEU A 49 0.42 10.25 2.50
N GLY A 50 0.71 11.49 2.08
CA GLY A 50 0.23 12.05 0.82
C GLY A 50 0.62 11.21 -0.39
N VAL A 51 1.86 10.74 -0.47
CA VAL A 51 2.33 9.88 -1.57
C VAL A 51 1.61 8.53 -1.58
N LYS A 52 1.40 7.88 -0.44
CA LYS A 52 0.63 6.61 -0.39
C LYS A 52 -0.84 6.79 -0.73
N LEU A 53 -1.46 7.89 -0.29
CA LEU A 53 -2.83 8.23 -0.69
C LEU A 53 -2.95 8.49 -2.19
N LEU A 54 -1.98 9.20 -2.78
CA LEU A 54 -1.90 9.42 -4.22
C LEU A 54 -1.82 8.08 -4.98
N PHE A 55 -0.96 7.15 -4.53
CA PHE A 55 -0.89 5.82 -5.13
C PHE A 55 -2.21 5.06 -5.01
N SER A 56 -2.93 5.20 -3.89
CA SER A 56 -4.24 4.58 -3.71
C SER A 56 -5.25 5.11 -4.73
N MET A 57 -5.25 6.42 -5.00
CA MET A 57 -6.06 7.02 -6.07
C MET A 57 -5.65 6.52 -7.46
N LEU A 58 -4.36 6.38 -7.74
CA LEU A 58 -3.88 5.83 -9.02
C LEU A 58 -4.32 4.37 -9.23
N VAL A 59 -4.31 3.56 -8.17
CA VAL A 59 -4.81 2.18 -8.22
C VAL A 59 -6.32 2.15 -8.46
N ILE A 60 -7.08 3.06 -7.86
CA ILE A 60 -8.50 3.22 -8.15
C ILE A 60 -8.70 3.62 -9.61
N LEU A 61 -7.92 4.57 -10.13
CA LEU A 61 -7.98 4.99 -11.53
C LEU A 61 -7.70 3.82 -12.50
N LEU A 62 -6.76 2.94 -12.15
CA LEU A 62 -6.45 1.73 -12.90
C LEU A 62 -7.67 0.80 -13.06
N SER A 63 -8.60 0.79 -12.10
CA SER A 63 -9.84 -0.01 -12.17
C SER A 63 -10.80 0.44 -13.28
N PHE A 64 -10.71 1.70 -13.71
CA PHE A 64 -11.51 2.24 -14.81
C PHE A 64 -10.92 1.92 -16.18
N LEU A 65 -9.61 1.66 -16.25
CA LEU A 65 -8.93 1.32 -17.49
C LEU A 65 -9.25 -0.12 -17.94
N PRO A 66 -9.54 -0.35 -19.23
CA PRO A 66 -9.81 -1.69 -19.76
C PRO A 66 -8.51 -2.50 -19.88
N LEU A 67 -8.09 -3.15 -18.79
CA LEU A 67 -6.93 -4.03 -18.81
C LEU A 67 -7.17 -5.28 -19.68
N ARG A 68 -6.21 -5.58 -20.56
CA ARG A 68 -6.18 -6.86 -21.30
C ARG A 68 -5.88 -8.01 -20.33
N GLY A 69 -6.40 -9.21 -20.60
CA GLY A 69 -6.28 -10.37 -19.71
C GLY A 69 -4.85 -10.66 -19.23
N LYS A 70 -3.87 -10.58 -20.12
CA LYS A 70 -2.44 -10.77 -19.78
C LYS A 70 -1.90 -9.78 -18.76
N TYR A 71 -2.44 -8.56 -18.66
CA TYR A 71 -1.98 -7.55 -17.70
C TYR A 71 -2.71 -7.65 -16.36
N SER A 72 -3.84 -8.35 -16.30
CA SER A 72 -4.57 -8.56 -15.05
C SER A 72 -3.76 -9.41 -14.05
N ILE A 73 -2.83 -10.25 -14.53
CA ILE A 73 -1.93 -11.05 -13.68
C ILE A 73 -1.07 -10.20 -12.76
N PHE A 74 -0.63 -9.03 -13.21
CA PHE A 74 0.15 -8.12 -12.37
C PHE A 74 -0.67 -7.55 -11.22
N VAL A 75 -1.98 -7.33 -11.43
CA VAL A 75 -2.89 -6.87 -10.38
C VAL A 75 -3.09 -7.97 -9.33
N TYR A 76 -3.26 -9.22 -9.76
CA TYR A 76 -3.38 -10.37 -8.85
C TYR A 76 -2.07 -10.60 -8.07
N LEU A 77 -0.91 -10.52 -8.73
CA LEU A 77 0.41 -10.64 -8.09
C LEU A 77 0.64 -9.52 -7.06
N ALA A 78 0.36 -8.27 -7.44
CA ALA A 78 0.47 -7.12 -6.53
C ALA A 78 -0.42 -7.31 -5.30
N PHE A 79 -1.64 -7.82 -5.47
CA PHE A 79 -2.54 -8.14 -4.36
C PHE A 79 -2.01 -9.23 -3.43
N GLY A 80 -1.44 -10.30 -3.99
CA GLY A 80 -0.80 -11.36 -3.20
C GLY A 80 0.36 -10.83 -2.35
N VAL A 81 1.23 -10.00 -2.93
CA VAL A 81 2.32 -9.34 -2.19
C VAL A 81 1.78 -8.43 -1.09
N TYR A 82 0.73 -7.66 -1.39
CA TYR A 82 0.12 -6.76 -0.41
C TYR A 82 -0.49 -7.49 0.78
N LEU A 83 -1.13 -8.65 0.58
CA LEU A 83 -1.66 -9.47 1.67
C LEU A 83 -0.54 -9.91 2.62
N LEU A 84 0.60 -10.36 2.09
CA LEU A 84 1.75 -10.77 2.90
C LEU A 84 2.33 -9.59 3.69
N LEU A 85 2.49 -8.42 3.05
CA LEU A 85 2.99 -7.21 3.69
C LEU A 85 2.07 -6.70 4.80
N MET A 86 0.75 -6.75 4.57
CA MET A 86 -0.24 -6.37 5.57
C MET A 86 -0.21 -7.32 6.78
N GLY A 87 -0.13 -8.63 6.54
CA GLY A 87 0.03 -9.61 7.61
C GLY A 87 1.29 -9.36 8.44
N TRP A 88 2.39 -9.03 7.77
CA TRP A 88 3.66 -8.69 8.41
C TRP A 88 3.57 -7.42 9.27
N HIS A 89 2.96 -6.34 8.75
CA HIS A 89 2.77 -5.11 9.52
C HIS A 89 1.91 -5.33 10.78
N ILE A 90 0.82 -6.10 10.66
CA ILE A 90 -0.04 -6.43 11.80
C ILE A 90 0.74 -7.26 12.83
N TYR A 91 1.51 -8.25 12.40
CA TYR A 91 2.35 -9.06 13.28
C TYR A 91 3.37 -8.21 14.06
N ILE A 92 4.08 -7.30 13.38
CA ILE A 92 5.03 -6.40 14.04
C ILE A 92 4.32 -5.53 15.07
N LEU A 93 3.22 -4.88 14.69
CA LEU A 93 2.51 -3.95 15.57
C LEU A 93 1.83 -4.61 16.76
N ALA A 94 1.40 -5.88 16.62
CA ALA A 94 0.72 -6.61 17.68
C ALA A 94 1.67 -7.36 18.62
N PHE A 95 2.83 -7.83 18.13
CA PHE A 95 3.69 -8.74 18.87
C PHE A 95 5.14 -8.26 19.08
N LEU A 96 5.63 -7.27 18.31
CA LEU A 96 7.03 -6.83 18.35
C LEU A 96 7.25 -5.34 18.68
N SER A 97 6.20 -4.52 18.75
CA SER A 97 6.27 -3.08 19.05
C SER A 97 5.60 -2.75 20.38
#